data_AF-A0AA38PIU6-F1
#
_entry.id   AF-A0AA38PIU6-F1
#
_cell.length_a   1.000
_cell.length_b   1.000
_cell.length_c   1.000
_cell.angle_alpha   90.00
_cell.angle_beta   90.00
_cell.angle_gamma   90.00
#
_symmetry.space_group_name_H-M   'P 1'
#
loop_
_entity.id
_entity.type
_entity.pdbx_description
1 polymer ?
#
loop_
_entity_poly.entity_id
_entity_poly.type
_entity_poly.pdbx_seq_one_letter_code
_entity_poly.pdbx_strand_id
1 'polypeptide(L)'
;RWTNDKVLRTKFFCNTYRVLDKTSQFIIAEVVQKGSQEPVEIVFRVFLFSIFTKIETWQWLEERLGSITWKDYSRERYTALLAKRAQTHTLYTGAFQSPGPKWEYQETYRNHLLLLETIMANDLAGKLQKFKTMGDAYAYIASFPSMGDFKSYQLLLNLSYSSVINFSGNDFVIPGIGAVSGLAKMFGKSIEEAARVDPNVRIAVIRYMMETQQQHFRRLNLDFSGLGPDQLPMELADIEHAICEVDKYSRKVHPHIVDNKNKRTELRRNWTPSGDPYPAKPVLPDAWSHARRKITKSCVRIPAVEKRWAVEKILTHRIIKGRTEFNVHWYGYSSKDDTWEPVETLFEDTPEMVNAYWTKNFGKCYLSLKA
;
A
#
# COMPACT_ATOMS: atom_id res chain seq x y z
N ARG A 1 17.34 -28.09 -11.03
CA ARG A 1 16.99 -27.50 -9.70
C ARG A 1 17.65 -26.13 -9.64
N TRP A 2 17.01 -25.11 -9.04
CA TRP A 2 17.49 -23.72 -9.12
C TRP A 2 18.46 -23.29 -8.00
N THR A 3 18.54 -24.03 -6.88
CA THR A 3 19.50 -23.79 -5.79
C THR A 3 19.83 -25.07 -5.02
N ASN A 4 21.01 -25.08 -4.37
CA ASN A 4 21.44 -26.13 -3.43
C ASN A 4 21.13 -25.79 -1.97
N ASP A 5 20.70 -24.56 -1.68
CA ASP A 5 20.39 -24.11 -0.32
C ASP A 5 19.13 -24.82 0.23
N LYS A 6 19.26 -25.49 1.39
CA LYS A 6 18.17 -26.26 2.00
C LYS A 6 17.05 -25.36 2.56
N VAL A 7 17.39 -24.16 3.04
CA VAL A 7 16.43 -23.22 3.61
C VAL A 7 15.58 -22.61 2.50
N LEU A 8 16.19 -22.13 1.41
CA LEU A 8 15.48 -21.59 0.25
C LEU A 8 14.59 -22.63 -0.45
N ARG A 9 14.94 -23.92 -0.37
CA ARG A 9 14.14 -25.01 -0.95
C ARG A 9 12.93 -25.43 -0.13
N THR A 10 12.86 -25.08 1.15
CA THR A 10 11.86 -25.63 2.08
C THR A 10 11.02 -24.56 2.78
N LYS A 11 11.35 -23.28 2.60
CA LYS A 11 10.65 -22.15 3.23
C LYS A 11 10.20 -21.15 2.18
N PHE A 12 9.17 -20.38 2.53
CA PHE A 12 8.66 -19.31 1.67
C PHE A 12 9.60 -18.11 1.72
N PHE A 13 10.18 -17.80 0.56
CA PHE A 13 10.89 -16.56 0.28
C PHE A 13 10.22 -15.87 -0.89
N CYS A 14 10.31 -14.55 -0.92
CA CYS A 14 9.88 -13.78 -2.07
C CYS A 14 11.01 -13.70 -3.09
N ASN A 15 10.68 -13.27 -4.31
CA ASN A 15 11.67 -13.02 -5.33
C ASN A 15 12.51 -11.79 -4.98
N THR A 16 13.76 -11.74 -5.43
CA THR A 16 14.62 -10.54 -5.26
C THR A 16 14.02 -9.32 -5.95
N TYR A 17 13.34 -9.54 -7.07
CA TYR A 17 12.55 -8.52 -7.74
C TYR A 17 11.09 -8.66 -7.35
N ARG A 18 10.55 -7.69 -6.60
CA ARG A 18 9.16 -7.71 -6.13
C ARG A 18 8.17 -7.88 -7.28
N VAL A 19 8.46 -7.30 -8.45
CA VAL A 19 7.62 -7.40 -9.64
C VAL A 19 7.41 -8.85 -10.08
N LEU A 20 8.36 -9.74 -9.79
CA LEU A 20 8.32 -11.15 -10.17
C LEU A 20 7.58 -12.05 -9.17
N ASP A 21 7.13 -11.51 -8.03
CA ASP A 21 6.33 -12.28 -7.07
C ASP A 21 4.97 -12.66 -7.63
N LYS A 22 4.44 -13.81 -7.16
CA LYS A 22 3.14 -14.34 -7.63
C LYS A 22 2.00 -13.35 -7.51
N THR A 23 1.94 -12.65 -6.39
CA THR A 23 0.91 -11.64 -6.16
C THR A 23 1.11 -10.42 -7.05
N SER A 24 2.36 -9.96 -7.25
CA SER A 24 2.66 -8.83 -8.15
C SER A 24 2.28 -9.14 -9.59
N GLN A 25 2.66 -10.33 -10.09
CA GLN A 25 2.31 -10.77 -11.44
C GLN A 25 0.79 -10.83 -11.65
N PHE A 26 0.05 -11.32 -10.66
CA PHE A 26 -1.41 -11.30 -10.71
C PHE A 26 -1.97 -9.87 -10.73
N ILE A 27 -1.46 -8.96 -9.88
CA ILE A 27 -1.90 -7.57 -9.89
C ILE A 27 -1.67 -6.93 -11.26
N ILE A 28 -0.50 -7.14 -11.86
CA ILE A 28 -0.15 -6.57 -13.17
C ILE A 28 -1.09 -7.10 -14.26
N ALA A 29 -1.15 -8.42 -14.42
CA ALA A 29 -1.84 -9.05 -15.55
C ALA A 29 -3.37 -9.04 -15.41
N GLU A 30 -3.90 -9.18 -14.19
CA GLU A 30 -5.32 -9.45 -13.97
C GLU A 30 -6.06 -8.26 -13.35
N VAL A 31 -5.39 -7.45 -12.50
CA VAL A 31 -6.03 -6.33 -11.80
C VAL A 31 -5.83 -5.00 -12.52
N VAL A 32 -4.62 -4.75 -13.02
CA VAL A 32 -4.25 -3.49 -13.69
C VAL A 32 -4.58 -3.54 -15.19
N GLN A 33 -4.03 -4.52 -15.92
CA GLN A 33 -4.11 -4.56 -17.38
C GLN A 33 -5.51 -4.90 -17.93
N LYS A 34 -6.40 -5.49 -17.12
CA LYS A 34 -7.78 -5.81 -17.53
C LYS A 34 -8.77 -4.73 -17.10
N GLY A 35 -9.87 -4.63 -17.85
CA GLY A 35 -10.96 -3.70 -17.59
C GLY A 35 -10.63 -2.25 -17.97
N SER A 36 -11.47 -1.33 -17.51
CA SER A 36 -11.33 0.11 -17.80
C SER A 36 -9.99 0.65 -17.31
N GLN A 37 -9.29 1.38 -18.20
CA GLN A 37 -8.02 2.04 -17.89
C GLN A 37 -8.20 3.47 -17.38
N GLU A 38 -9.44 3.87 -17.08
CA GLU A 38 -9.70 5.13 -16.39
C GLU A 38 -9.03 5.12 -14.99
N PRO A 39 -8.35 6.20 -14.59
CA PRO A 39 -7.58 6.25 -13.34
C PRO A 39 -8.39 5.85 -12.09
N VAL A 40 -9.65 6.28 -12.02
CA VAL A 40 -10.57 5.95 -10.92
C VAL A 40 -10.86 4.45 -10.84
N GLU A 41 -11.02 3.80 -11.99
CA GLU A 41 -11.30 2.37 -12.09
C GLU A 41 -10.07 1.53 -11.71
N ILE A 42 -8.87 1.97 -12.12
CA ILE A 42 -7.61 1.33 -11.71
C ILE A 42 -7.40 1.45 -10.20
N VAL A 43 -7.56 2.65 -9.63
CA VAL A 43 -7.40 2.87 -8.19
C VAL A 43 -8.37 2.00 -7.40
N PHE A 44 -9.64 1.93 -7.82
CA PHE A 44 -10.63 1.05 -7.21
C PHE A 44 -10.20 -0.41 -7.23
N ARG A 45 -9.86 -0.96 -8.39
CA ARG A 45 -9.46 -2.37 -8.53
C ARG A 45 -8.21 -2.70 -7.71
N VAL A 46 -7.18 -1.85 -7.80
CA VAL A 46 -5.92 -2.05 -7.07
C VAL A 46 -6.13 -1.95 -5.57
N PHE A 47 -6.93 -0.98 -5.08
CA PHE A 47 -7.19 -0.85 -3.65
C PHE A 47 -8.07 -2.00 -3.12
N LEU A 48 -9.13 -2.38 -3.84
CA LEU A 48 -9.97 -3.53 -3.52
C LEU A 48 -9.15 -4.82 -3.43
N PHE A 49 -8.27 -5.08 -4.40
CA PHE A 49 -7.35 -6.22 -4.32
C PHE A 49 -6.45 -6.12 -3.09
N SER A 50 -5.87 -4.95 -2.84
CA SER A 50 -4.92 -4.72 -1.74
C SER A 50 -5.55 -4.89 -0.35
N ILE A 51 -6.88 -4.71 -0.20
CA ILE A 51 -7.60 -5.00 1.06
C ILE A 51 -7.41 -6.47 1.46
N PHE A 52 -7.56 -7.39 0.52
CA PHE A 52 -7.51 -8.83 0.80
C PHE A 52 -6.13 -9.43 0.52
N THR A 53 -5.41 -8.85 -0.44
CA THR A 53 -4.12 -9.30 -0.99
C THR A 53 -4.13 -10.82 -1.26
N LYS A 54 -5.25 -11.32 -1.81
CA LYS A 54 -5.50 -12.75 -2.00
C LYS A 54 -6.14 -13.00 -3.37
N ILE A 55 -5.40 -13.72 -4.23
CA ILE A 55 -5.79 -14.04 -5.61
C ILE A 55 -7.14 -14.75 -5.65
N GLU A 56 -7.33 -15.74 -4.79
CA GLU A 56 -8.54 -16.57 -4.83
C GLU A 56 -9.78 -15.77 -4.40
N THR A 57 -9.61 -14.73 -3.58
CA THR A 57 -10.73 -13.83 -3.20
C THR A 57 -11.10 -12.91 -4.34
N TRP A 58 -10.12 -12.40 -5.08
CA TRP A 58 -10.35 -11.63 -6.31
C TRP A 58 -11.10 -12.45 -7.36
N GLN A 59 -10.57 -13.62 -7.73
CA GLN A 59 -11.16 -14.49 -8.75
C GLN A 59 -12.60 -14.86 -8.39
N TRP A 60 -12.85 -15.18 -7.12
CA TRP A 60 -14.19 -15.53 -6.65
C TRP A 60 -15.20 -14.38 -6.77
N LEU A 61 -14.76 -13.13 -6.56
CA LEU A 61 -15.57 -11.93 -6.78
C LEU A 61 -15.82 -11.73 -8.28
N GLU A 62 -14.77 -11.81 -9.10
CA GLU A 62 -14.83 -11.62 -10.55
C GLU A 62 -15.76 -12.64 -11.23
N GLU A 63 -15.69 -13.92 -10.86
CA GLU A 63 -16.60 -14.98 -11.34
C GLU A 63 -18.09 -14.66 -11.11
N ARG A 64 -18.42 -13.89 -10.06
CA ARG A 64 -19.80 -13.64 -9.62
C ARG A 64 -20.32 -12.26 -9.99
N LEU A 65 -19.42 -11.31 -10.16
CA LEU A 65 -19.75 -9.93 -10.51
C LEU A 65 -19.49 -9.63 -11.98
N GLY A 66 -18.72 -10.47 -12.67
CA GLY A 66 -18.18 -10.16 -13.99
C GLY A 66 -17.08 -9.11 -13.86
N SER A 67 -17.18 -8.06 -14.66
CA SER A 67 -16.21 -6.95 -14.61
C SER A 67 -16.29 -6.23 -13.25
N ILE A 68 -15.18 -6.19 -12.53
CA ILE A 68 -15.05 -5.44 -11.27
C ILE A 68 -14.79 -3.97 -11.60
N THR A 69 -15.82 -3.14 -11.44
CA THR A 69 -15.76 -1.69 -11.72
C THR A 69 -16.22 -0.88 -10.51
N TRP A 70 -15.72 0.35 -10.39
CA TRP A 70 -16.23 1.32 -9.42
C TRP A 70 -17.64 1.76 -9.80
N LYS A 71 -17.88 1.98 -11.09
CA LYS A 71 -19.20 2.37 -11.62
C LYS A 71 -20.34 1.46 -11.16
N ASP A 72 -20.12 0.14 -11.12
CA ASP A 72 -21.16 -0.85 -10.80
C ASP A 72 -21.01 -1.41 -9.37
N TYR A 73 -20.16 -0.79 -8.55
CA TYR A 73 -19.91 -1.20 -7.18
C TYR A 73 -21.16 -1.00 -6.30
N SER A 74 -21.45 -2.00 -5.46
CA SER A 74 -22.46 -1.90 -4.40
C SER A 74 -21.95 -2.60 -3.15
N ARG A 75 -21.88 -1.86 -2.04
CA ARG A 75 -21.43 -2.37 -0.75
C ARG A 75 -22.24 -3.58 -0.30
N GLU A 76 -23.55 -3.55 -0.51
CA GLU A 76 -24.48 -4.60 -0.12
C GLU A 76 -24.16 -5.90 -0.87
N ARG A 77 -23.98 -5.82 -2.19
CA ARG A 77 -23.63 -6.97 -3.03
C ARG A 77 -22.28 -7.56 -2.64
N TYR A 78 -21.26 -6.72 -2.48
CA TYR A 78 -19.93 -7.18 -2.09
C TYR A 78 -19.93 -7.79 -0.67
N THR A 79 -20.66 -7.19 0.27
CA THR A 79 -20.81 -7.71 1.64
C THR A 79 -21.45 -9.10 1.64
N ALA A 80 -22.58 -9.27 0.95
CA ALA A 80 -23.28 -10.56 0.88
C ALA A 80 -22.39 -11.65 0.26
N LEU A 81 -21.66 -11.30 -0.81
CA LEU A 81 -20.73 -12.19 -1.46
C LEU A 81 -19.56 -12.58 -0.53
N LEU A 82 -18.86 -11.60 0.04
CA LEU A 82 -17.74 -11.87 0.94
C LEU A 82 -18.16 -12.66 2.19
N ALA A 83 -19.35 -12.39 2.74
CA ALA A 83 -19.93 -13.17 3.83
C ALA A 83 -20.09 -14.65 3.44
N LYS A 84 -20.65 -14.93 2.25
CA LYS A 84 -20.79 -16.29 1.73
C LYS A 84 -19.45 -17.00 1.56
N ARG A 85 -18.43 -16.31 1.04
CA ARG A 85 -17.08 -16.87 0.92
C ARG A 85 -16.46 -17.15 2.29
N ALA A 86 -16.61 -16.22 3.24
CA ALA A 86 -16.03 -16.32 4.58
C ALA A 86 -16.52 -17.54 5.38
N GLN A 87 -17.68 -18.11 5.04
CA GLN A 87 -18.19 -19.34 5.67
C GLN A 87 -17.31 -20.56 5.40
N THR A 88 -16.59 -20.59 4.27
CA THR A 88 -15.82 -21.78 3.83
C THR A 88 -14.35 -21.48 3.57
N HIS A 89 -13.98 -20.23 3.31
CA HIS A 89 -12.63 -19.85 2.92
C HIS A 89 -12.20 -18.55 3.60
N THR A 90 -10.92 -18.41 3.91
CA THR A 90 -10.37 -17.13 4.38
C THR A 90 -10.41 -16.08 3.27
N LEU A 91 -10.81 -14.85 3.61
CA LEU A 91 -10.84 -13.73 2.67
C LEU A 91 -9.45 -13.13 2.44
N TYR A 92 -8.65 -13.06 3.49
CA TYR A 92 -7.34 -12.43 3.49
C TYR A 92 -6.21 -13.43 3.31
N THR A 93 -5.09 -12.97 2.76
CA THR A 93 -3.83 -13.70 2.86
C THR A 93 -3.39 -13.80 4.33
N GLY A 94 -2.62 -14.86 4.65
CA GLY A 94 -2.01 -15.02 5.98
C GLY A 94 -0.80 -14.11 6.20
N ALA A 95 -0.25 -13.52 5.13
CA ALA A 95 0.77 -12.48 5.21
C ALA A 95 0.13 -11.09 5.15
N PHE A 96 0.84 -10.03 5.53
CA PHE A 96 0.39 -8.64 5.32
C PHE A 96 -0.98 -8.30 5.95
N GLN A 97 -1.31 -8.94 7.08
CA GLN A 97 -2.58 -8.72 7.77
C GLN A 97 -2.72 -7.26 8.20
N SER A 98 -3.81 -6.62 7.79
CA SER A 98 -4.16 -5.25 8.18
C SER A 98 -5.43 -5.29 9.02
N PRO A 99 -5.41 -4.75 10.25
CA PRO A 99 -6.65 -4.50 10.96
C PRO A 99 -7.41 -3.41 10.18
N GLY A 100 -8.63 -3.72 9.76
CA GLY A 100 -9.53 -2.71 9.22
C GLY A 100 -9.86 -1.66 10.28
N PRO A 101 -10.40 -0.50 9.87
CA PRO A 101 -10.87 0.49 10.82
C PRO A 101 -11.89 -0.13 11.78
N LYS A 102 -11.87 0.29 13.04
CA LYS A 102 -12.86 -0.16 14.04
C LYS A 102 -14.06 0.77 13.98
N TRP A 103 -14.96 0.42 13.08
CA TRP A 103 -16.01 1.26 12.55
C TRP A 103 -17.38 0.61 12.84
N GLU A 104 -18.36 0.73 11.95
CA GLU A 104 -19.75 0.31 12.21
C GLU A 104 -19.91 -1.20 12.39
N TYR A 105 -19.05 -2.01 11.76
CA TYR A 105 -19.23 -3.45 11.73
C TYR A 105 -18.23 -4.21 12.60
N GLN A 106 -18.69 -5.32 13.18
CA GLN A 106 -17.82 -6.28 13.85
C GLN A 106 -16.91 -6.99 12.85
N GLU A 107 -17.42 -7.25 11.64
CA GLU A 107 -16.65 -7.91 10.59
C GLU A 107 -15.69 -6.94 9.90
N THR A 108 -14.39 -7.23 10.00
CA THR A 108 -13.32 -6.39 9.45
C THR A 108 -13.45 -6.10 7.95
N TYR A 109 -13.96 -7.06 7.15
CA TYR A 109 -14.09 -6.86 5.70
C TYR A 109 -15.14 -5.81 5.35
N ARG A 110 -16.19 -5.63 6.16
CA ARG A 110 -17.19 -4.60 5.92
C ARG A 110 -16.63 -3.21 6.21
N ASN A 111 -15.84 -3.07 7.27
CA ASN A 111 -15.11 -1.82 7.56
C ASN A 111 -14.04 -1.51 6.49
N HIS A 112 -13.46 -2.52 5.86
CA HIS A 112 -12.59 -2.29 4.72
C HIS A 112 -13.33 -1.81 3.47
N LEU A 113 -14.55 -2.29 3.22
CA LEU A 113 -15.39 -1.75 2.13
C LEU A 113 -15.78 -0.29 2.38
N LEU A 114 -16.07 0.08 3.63
CA LEU A 114 -16.26 1.49 4.02
C LEU A 114 -14.99 2.33 3.80
N LEU A 115 -13.80 1.75 4.05
CA LEU A 115 -12.53 2.45 3.81
C LEU A 115 -12.30 2.64 2.30
N LEU A 116 -12.65 1.64 1.49
CA LEU A 116 -12.64 1.74 0.03
C LEU A 116 -13.53 2.90 -0.42
N GLU A 117 -14.78 2.94 0.01
CA GLU A 117 -15.72 4.03 -0.30
C GLU A 117 -15.16 5.40 0.13
N THR A 118 -14.63 5.50 1.34
CA THR A 118 -14.01 6.74 1.85
C THR A 118 -12.87 7.21 0.95
N ILE A 119 -11.98 6.30 0.55
CA ILE A 119 -10.83 6.63 -0.32
C ILE A 119 -11.30 7.04 -1.72
N MET A 120 -12.30 6.35 -2.27
CA MET A 120 -12.86 6.68 -3.58
C MET A 120 -13.56 8.05 -3.57
N ALA A 121 -14.35 8.35 -2.54
CA ALA A 121 -15.03 9.63 -2.37
C ALA A 121 -14.07 10.83 -2.21
N ASN A 122 -12.83 10.57 -1.75
CA ASN A 122 -11.79 11.58 -1.59
C ASN A 122 -10.98 11.85 -2.87
N ASP A 123 -11.41 11.33 -4.03
CA ASP A 123 -10.75 11.45 -5.33
C ASP A 123 -9.25 11.08 -5.28
N LEU A 124 -8.94 9.90 -4.70
CA LEU A 124 -7.55 9.44 -4.64
C LEU A 124 -6.90 9.41 -6.02
N ALA A 125 -7.63 9.01 -7.07
CA ALA A 125 -7.12 8.97 -8.43
C ALA A 125 -6.68 10.37 -8.93
N GLY A 126 -7.55 11.37 -8.85
CA GLY A 126 -7.23 12.73 -9.27
C GLY A 126 -6.12 13.37 -8.43
N LYS A 127 -6.08 13.08 -7.11
CA LYS A 127 -5.00 13.55 -6.22
C LYS A 127 -3.65 12.92 -6.56
N LEU A 128 -3.61 11.61 -6.80
CA LEU A 128 -2.38 10.88 -7.19
C LEU A 128 -1.73 11.44 -8.46
N GLN A 129 -2.53 11.87 -9.43
CA GLN A 129 -2.02 12.45 -10.68
C GLN A 129 -1.39 13.84 -10.50
N LYS A 130 -1.75 14.55 -9.43
CA LYS A 130 -1.29 15.92 -9.13
C LYS A 130 -0.03 15.96 -8.25
N PHE A 131 0.23 14.91 -7.46
CA PHE A 131 1.39 14.88 -6.58
C PHE A 131 2.71 14.97 -7.36
N LYS A 132 3.63 15.78 -6.85
CA LYS A 132 4.94 16.02 -7.49
C LYS A 132 5.99 15.01 -7.07
N THR A 133 5.81 14.35 -5.92
CA THR A 133 6.71 13.36 -5.36
C THR A 133 5.94 12.12 -4.88
N MET A 134 6.62 10.97 -4.89
CA MET A 134 6.08 9.72 -4.34
C MET A 134 5.87 9.81 -2.82
N GLY A 135 6.66 10.64 -2.13
CA GLY A 135 6.50 10.94 -0.70
C GLY A 135 5.17 11.63 -0.39
N ASP A 136 4.77 12.64 -1.17
CA ASP A 136 3.48 13.32 -0.98
C ASP A 136 2.30 12.36 -1.21
N ALA A 137 2.38 11.53 -2.25
CA ALA A 137 1.41 10.48 -2.52
C ALA A 137 1.32 9.47 -1.37
N TYR A 138 2.46 9.05 -0.82
CA TYR A 138 2.52 8.19 0.35
C TYR A 138 1.88 8.86 1.57
N ALA A 139 2.24 10.11 1.89
CA ALA A 139 1.71 10.82 3.05
C ALA A 139 0.19 10.96 2.96
N TYR A 140 -0.32 11.25 1.75
CA TYR A 140 -1.75 11.31 1.49
C TYR A 140 -2.44 9.96 1.75
N ILE A 141 -1.92 8.85 1.23
CA ILE A 141 -2.47 7.52 1.48
C ILE A 141 -2.38 7.14 2.97
N ALA A 142 -1.25 7.41 3.61
CA ALA A 142 -1.00 7.07 5.01
C ALA A 142 -1.81 7.91 6.00
N SER A 143 -2.42 9.01 5.53
CA SER A 143 -3.34 9.81 6.34
C SER A 143 -4.60 9.02 6.70
N PHE A 144 -5.07 8.11 5.84
CA PHE A 144 -6.34 7.43 6.06
C PHE A 144 -6.30 6.45 7.25
N PRO A 145 -7.44 6.24 7.93
CA PRO A 145 -7.54 5.24 9.00
C PRO A 145 -7.12 3.84 8.52
N SER A 146 -6.39 3.13 9.38
CA SER A 146 -5.82 1.80 9.07
C SER A 146 -4.84 1.74 7.89
N MET A 147 -4.43 2.87 7.32
CA MET A 147 -3.36 2.98 6.31
C MET A 147 -2.02 3.30 7.00
N GLY A 148 -1.50 2.32 7.74
CA GLY A 148 -0.15 2.41 8.34
C GLY A 148 0.96 2.28 7.30
N ASP A 149 2.18 2.64 7.69
CA ASP A 149 3.37 2.75 6.83
C ASP A 149 3.52 1.63 5.81
N PHE A 150 3.48 0.38 6.27
CA PHE A 150 3.62 -0.79 5.43
C PHE A 150 2.51 -0.88 4.37
N LYS A 151 1.24 -0.72 4.76
CA LYS A 151 0.09 -0.87 3.86
C LYS A 151 0.05 0.25 2.82
N SER A 152 0.32 1.48 3.26
CA SER A 152 0.36 2.65 2.38
C SER A 152 1.46 2.52 1.34
N TYR A 153 2.64 2.06 1.73
CA TYR A 153 3.73 1.82 0.80
C TYR A 153 3.44 0.68 -0.17
N GLN A 154 2.89 -0.45 0.29
CA GLN A 154 2.50 -1.55 -0.59
C GLN A 154 1.42 -1.16 -1.59
N LEU A 155 0.41 -0.38 -1.18
CA LEU A 155 -0.60 0.14 -2.09
C LEU A 155 0.05 1.04 -3.15
N LEU A 156 0.93 1.94 -2.73
CA LEU A 156 1.62 2.86 -3.65
C LEU A 156 2.48 2.09 -4.66
N LEU A 157 3.18 1.04 -4.24
CA LEU A 157 3.92 0.16 -5.15
C LEU A 157 3.00 -0.59 -6.12
N ASN A 158 1.85 -1.09 -5.66
CA ASN A 158 0.87 -1.73 -6.55
C ASN A 158 0.30 -0.76 -7.58
N LEU A 159 0.00 0.48 -7.18
CA LEU A 159 -0.45 1.54 -8.09
C LEU A 159 0.63 1.93 -9.11
N SER A 160 1.92 1.80 -8.75
CA SER A 160 3.05 2.09 -9.64
C SER A 160 3.21 1.11 -10.81
N TYR A 161 2.46 0.00 -10.79
CA TYR A 161 2.33 -0.90 -11.94
C TYR A 161 1.37 -0.36 -13.01
N SER A 162 0.67 0.74 -12.75
CA SER A 162 -0.28 1.37 -13.66
C SER A 162 0.14 2.79 -14.04
N SER A 163 -0.53 3.38 -15.03
CA SER A 163 -0.28 4.75 -15.48
C SER A 163 -0.76 5.82 -14.49
N VAL A 164 -1.48 5.45 -13.41
CA VAL A 164 -2.00 6.36 -12.38
C VAL A 164 -0.88 7.19 -11.75
N ILE A 165 0.29 6.58 -11.53
CA ILE A 165 1.49 7.27 -11.05
C ILE A 165 2.72 6.84 -11.87
N ASN A 166 3.64 7.78 -12.09
CA ASN A 166 4.82 7.56 -12.94
C ASN A 166 6.11 8.04 -12.24
N PHE A 167 6.23 7.75 -10.95
CA PHE A 167 7.43 8.00 -10.14
C PHE A 167 8.50 6.93 -10.40
N SER A 168 9.78 7.31 -10.30
CA SER A 168 10.88 6.34 -10.40
C SER A 168 10.82 5.37 -9.21
N GLY A 169 11.14 4.09 -9.44
CA GLY A 169 11.28 3.14 -8.33
C GLY A 169 12.44 3.47 -7.37
N ASN A 170 13.29 4.42 -7.77
CA ASN A 170 14.37 4.95 -6.94
C ASN A 170 14.01 6.22 -6.16
N ASP A 171 12.76 6.68 -6.23
CA ASP A 171 12.32 7.90 -5.54
C ASP A 171 12.21 7.70 -4.03
N PHE A 172 11.50 6.65 -3.60
CA PHE A 172 10.99 6.56 -2.24
C PHE A 172 10.86 5.12 -1.73
N VAL A 173 11.18 4.92 -0.46
CA VAL A 173 11.08 3.63 0.22
C VAL A 173 10.69 3.80 1.68
N ILE A 174 9.86 2.88 2.17
CA ILE A 174 9.48 2.76 3.58
C ILE A 174 9.88 1.38 4.07
N PRO A 175 10.88 1.28 4.97
CA PRO A 175 11.31 -0.01 5.50
C PRO A 175 10.19 -0.68 6.30
N GLY A 176 9.73 -1.83 5.85
CA GLY A 176 8.79 -2.66 6.59
C GLY A 176 9.45 -3.30 7.82
N ILE A 177 8.63 -3.89 8.71
CA ILE A 177 9.13 -4.52 9.94
C ILE A 177 10.19 -5.60 9.68
N GLY A 178 10.10 -6.30 8.55
CA GLY A 178 11.06 -7.32 8.13
C GLY A 178 12.38 -6.69 7.70
N ALA A 179 12.36 -5.64 6.88
CA ALA A 179 13.57 -4.92 6.49
C ALA A 179 14.23 -4.21 7.67
N VAL A 180 13.45 -3.61 8.59
CA VAL A 180 13.96 -3.03 9.84
C VAL A 180 14.68 -4.10 10.67
N SER A 181 14.08 -5.28 10.81
CA SER A 181 14.71 -6.42 11.49
C SER A 181 15.97 -6.91 10.77
N GLY A 182 15.94 -6.96 9.44
CA GLY A 182 17.06 -7.37 8.60
C GLY A 182 18.25 -6.43 8.76
N LEU A 183 18.02 -5.11 8.70
CA LEU A 183 19.03 -4.10 8.98
C LEU A 183 19.61 -4.27 10.39
N ALA A 184 18.77 -4.48 11.41
CA ALA A 184 19.24 -4.71 12.78
C ALA A 184 20.13 -5.95 12.90
N LYS A 185 19.86 -7.01 12.12
CA LYS A 185 20.70 -8.22 12.09
C LYS A 185 22.01 -8.02 11.31
N MET A 186 21.99 -7.19 10.27
CA MET A 186 23.18 -6.87 9.47
C MET A 186 24.15 -5.95 10.22
N PHE A 187 23.65 -4.96 10.94
CA PHE A 187 24.44 -3.87 11.51
C PHE A 187 24.44 -3.82 13.05
N GLY A 188 23.63 -4.65 13.71
CA GLY A 188 23.58 -4.76 15.16
C GLY A 188 23.14 -3.46 15.85
N LYS A 189 23.84 -3.09 16.93
CA LYS A 189 23.50 -1.88 17.71
C LYS A 189 23.72 -0.59 16.93
N SER A 190 24.67 -0.57 15.99
CA SER A 190 25.04 0.65 15.26
C SER A 190 23.87 1.27 14.50
N ILE A 191 23.01 0.45 13.85
CA ILE A 191 21.84 0.96 13.13
C ILE A 191 20.73 1.44 14.08
N GLU A 192 20.59 0.82 15.26
CA GLU A 192 19.60 1.25 16.24
C GLU A 192 20.02 2.56 16.92
N GLU A 193 21.31 2.72 17.22
CA GLU A 193 21.88 3.96 17.76
C GLU A 193 21.78 5.09 16.74
N ALA A 194 22.15 4.85 15.49
CA ALA A 194 22.00 5.82 14.42
C ALA A 194 20.54 6.20 14.19
N ALA A 195 19.60 5.25 14.29
CA ALA A 195 18.17 5.51 14.12
C ALA A 195 17.55 6.34 15.23
N ARG A 196 18.19 6.43 16.42
CA ARG A 196 17.76 7.35 17.48
C ARG A 196 18.17 8.80 17.18
N VAL A 197 19.25 8.99 16.44
CA VAL A 197 19.76 10.32 16.06
C VAL A 197 19.09 10.80 14.78
N ASP A 198 19.02 9.94 13.76
CA ASP A 198 18.31 10.19 12.51
C ASP A 198 17.30 9.06 12.23
N PRO A 199 15.98 9.31 12.37
CA PRO A 199 14.96 8.29 12.11
C PRO A 199 14.96 7.79 10.65
N ASN A 200 15.62 8.49 9.73
CA ASN A 200 15.69 8.14 8.31
C ASN A 200 16.94 7.34 7.92
N VAL A 201 17.87 7.05 8.86
CA VAL A 201 19.12 6.36 8.54
C VAL A 201 18.90 5.02 7.82
N ARG A 202 17.80 4.31 8.14
CA ARG A 202 17.46 3.04 7.48
C ARG A 202 17.14 3.23 5.99
N ILE A 203 16.49 4.33 5.63
CA ILE A 203 16.24 4.70 4.22
C ILE A 203 17.56 5.03 3.53
N ALA A 204 18.44 5.78 4.20
CA ALA A 204 19.75 6.12 3.67
C ALA A 204 20.59 4.86 3.40
N VAL A 205 20.56 3.86 4.29
CA VAL A 205 21.26 2.59 4.10
C VAL A 205 20.70 1.80 2.92
N ILE A 206 19.37 1.67 2.81
CA ILE A 206 18.74 0.98 1.66
C ILE A 206 19.10 1.66 0.35
N ARG A 207 19.07 3.00 0.33
CA ARG A 207 19.45 3.78 -0.84
C ARG A 207 20.91 3.61 -1.21
N TYR A 208 21.82 3.66 -0.23
CA TYR A 208 23.23 3.38 -0.45
C TYR A 208 23.43 1.99 -1.07
N MET A 209 22.77 0.97 -0.52
CA MET A 209 22.84 -0.40 -1.06
C MET A 209 22.32 -0.49 -2.50
N MET A 210 21.25 0.24 -2.84
CA MET A 210 20.73 0.33 -4.20
C MET A 210 21.74 1.00 -5.15
N GLU A 211 22.29 2.14 -4.75
CA GLU A 211 23.21 2.95 -5.56
C GLU A 211 24.56 2.24 -5.79
N THR A 212 25.02 1.43 -4.83
CA THR A 212 26.32 0.74 -4.89
C THR A 212 26.24 -0.75 -5.21
N GLN A 213 25.05 -1.29 -5.52
CA GLN A 213 24.84 -2.74 -5.71
C GLN A 213 25.86 -3.37 -6.69
N GLN A 214 26.15 -2.70 -7.81
CA GLN A 214 27.09 -3.20 -8.83
C GLN A 214 28.55 -3.21 -8.37
N GLN A 215 28.93 -2.27 -7.50
CA GLN A 215 30.24 -2.30 -6.86
C GLN A 215 30.35 -3.48 -5.90
N HIS A 216 29.30 -3.75 -5.13
CA HIS A 216 29.29 -4.83 -4.16
C HIS A 216 29.24 -6.22 -4.79
N PHE A 217 28.48 -6.41 -5.88
CA PHE A 217 28.52 -7.66 -6.64
C PHE A 217 29.92 -7.97 -7.16
N ARG A 218 30.58 -6.98 -7.78
CA ARG A 218 31.98 -7.12 -8.22
C ARG A 218 32.94 -7.41 -7.07
N ARG A 219 32.84 -6.66 -5.96
CA ARG A 219 33.69 -6.84 -4.77
C ARG A 219 33.56 -8.25 -4.18
N LEU A 220 32.36 -8.83 -4.22
CA LEU A 220 32.08 -10.16 -3.68
C LEU A 220 32.25 -11.28 -4.72
N ASN A 221 32.67 -10.96 -5.95
CA ASN A 221 32.77 -11.89 -7.07
C ASN A 221 31.44 -12.64 -7.33
N LEU A 222 30.33 -11.91 -7.28
CA LEU A 222 28.98 -12.41 -7.54
C LEU A 222 28.54 -11.99 -8.94
N ASP A 223 28.11 -12.97 -9.74
CA ASP A 223 27.44 -12.74 -11.01
C ASP A 223 25.94 -12.53 -10.78
N PHE A 224 25.43 -11.35 -11.13
CA PHE A 224 24.03 -10.96 -10.93
C PHE A 224 23.41 -10.60 -12.26
N SER A 225 22.40 -11.39 -12.67
CA SER A 225 21.81 -11.32 -14.01
C SER A 225 20.94 -10.09 -14.28
N GLY A 226 20.56 -9.33 -13.25
CA GLY A 226 19.56 -8.27 -13.38
C GLY A 226 18.15 -8.80 -13.69
N LEU A 227 17.22 -7.87 -13.94
CA LEU A 227 15.85 -8.17 -14.33
C LEU A 227 15.70 -8.11 -15.86
N GLY A 228 15.25 -9.22 -16.44
CA GLY A 228 14.93 -9.32 -17.86
C GLY A 228 16.17 -9.31 -18.78
N PRO A 229 15.97 -9.28 -20.10
CA PRO A 229 17.06 -9.29 -21.08
C PRO A 229 17.95 -8.05 -21.00
N ASP A 230 17.39 -6.92 -20.54
CA ASP A 230 18.11 -5.65 -20.38
C ASP A 230 18.90 -5.57 -19.05
N GLN A 231 18.88 -6.64 -18.24
CA GLN A 231 19.61 -6.74 -16.98
C GLN A 231 19.37 -5.55 -16.04
N LEU A 232 18.11 -5.13 -15.90
CA LEU A 232 17.77 -3.94 -15.10
C LEU A 232 18.22 -4.11 -13.64
N PRO A 233 18.83 -3.08 -13.01
CA PRO A 233 19.27 -3.15 -11.63
C PRO A 233 18.08 -3.25 -10.65
N MET A 234 18.34 -3.67 -9.42
CA MET A 234 17.33 -3.63 -8.35
C MET A 234 16.97 -2.19 -8.00
N GLU A 235 15.68 -1.88 -7.88
CA GLU A 235 15.19 -0.60 -7.39
C GLU A 235 15.10 -0.60 -5.85
N LEU A 236 14.76 0.53 -5.22
CA LEU A 236 14.71 0.62 -3.75
C LEU A 236 13.78 -0.42 -3.11
N ALA A 237 12.63 -0.69 -3.72
CA ALA A 237 11.67 -1.66 -3.22
C ALA A 237 12.24 -3.08 -3.25
N ASP A 238 13.06 -3.42 -4.25
CA ASP A 238 13.71 -4.72 -4.37
C ASP A 238 14.81 -4.89 -3.30
N ILE A 239 15.58 -3.83 -3.02
CA ILE A 239 16.58 -3.85 -1.94
C ILE A 239 15.91 -3.97 -0.56
N GLU A 240 14.85 -3.21 -0.30
CA GLU A 240 14.06 -3.33 0.93
C GLU A 240 13.53 -4.75 1.10
N HIS A 241 13.03 -5.34 0.01
CA HIS A 241 12.53 -6.70 0.01
C HIS A 241 13.63 -7.73 0.29
N ALA A 242 14.78 -7.60 -0.37
CA ALA A 242 15.92 -8.47 -0.15
C ALA A 242 16.39 -8.43 1.32
N ILE A 243 16.39 -7.26 1.96
CA ILE A 243 16.75 -7.12 3.38
C ILE A 243 15.69 -7.78 4.28
N CYS A 244 14.41 -7.71 3.93
CA CYS A 244 13.36 -8.48 4.61
C CYS A 244 13.60 -9.99 4.52
N GLU A 245 14.06 -10.50 3.36
CA GLU A 245 14.43 -11.90 3.20
C GLU A 245 15.72 -12.28 3.97
N VAL A 246 16.67 -11.35 4.14
CA VAL A 246 17.84 -11.53 5.02
C VAL A 246 17.41 -11.78 6.46
N ASP A 247 16.43 -11.01 6.98
CA ASP A 247 15.87 -11.29 8.31
C ASP A 247 15.36 -12.73 8.38
N LYS A 248 14.47 -13.13 7.47
CA LYS A 248 13.88 -14.47 7.46
C LYS A 248 14.95 -15.57 7.38
N TYR A 249 15.90 -15.44 6.47
CA TYR A 249 16.98 -16.41 6.27
C TYR A 249 17.85 -16.54 7.54
N SER A 250 18.25 -15.41 8.11
CA SER A 250 19.05 -15.33 9.34
C SER A 250 18.37 -16.03 10.52
N ARG A 251 17.03 -16.01 10.64
CA ARG A 251 16.32 -16.75 11.71
C ARG A 251 16.65 -18.25 11.73
N LYS A 252 16.98 -18.84 10.57
CA LYS A 252 17.30 -20.27 10.44
C LYS A 252 18.79 -20.55 10.46
N VAL A 253 19.58 -19.75 9.74
CA VAL A 253 21.02 -20.04 9.57
C VAL A 253 21.85 -19.40 10.69
N HIS A 254 21.38 -18.29 11.27
CA HIS A 254 22.04 -17.56 12.34
C HIS A 254 21.08 -17.24 13.50
N PRO A 255 20.49 -18.24 14.17
CA PRO A 255 19.45 -18.02 15.19
C PRO A 255 19.92 -17.22 16.42
N HIS A 256 21.25 -17.11 16.62
CA HIS A 256 21.85 -16.30 17.67
C HIS A 256 21.89 -14.80 17.32
N ILE A 257 21.73 -14.44 16.04
CA ILE A 257 21.62 -13.04 15.59
C ILE A 257 20.15 -12.65 15.66
N VAL A 258 19.75 -12.07 16.78
CA VAL A 258 18.37 -11.63 17.04
C VAL A 258 18.21 -10.13 16.80
N ASP A 259 17.01 -9.73 16.37
CA ASP A 259 16.65 -8.32 16.46
C ASP A 259 16.37 -7.94 17.92
N ASN A 260 16.66 -6.69 18.28
CA ASN A 260 16.55 -6.25 19.67
C ASN A 260 15.10 -6.10 20.17
N LYS A 261 14.10 -6.25 19.29
CA LYS A 261 12.70 -5.89 19.57
C LYS A 261 11.73 -7.06 19.54
N ASN A 262 11.76 -7.90 18.50
CA ASN A 262 10.73 -8.91 18.28
C ASN A 262 11.21 -10.34 18.54
N LYS A 263 12.53 -10.56 18.67
CA LYS A 263 13.17 -11.86 18.93
C LYS A 263 12.60 -12.99 18.06
N ARG A 264 12.23 -12.67 16.82
CA ARG A 264 11.61 -13.64 15.91
C ARG A 264 12.67 -14.61 15.43
N THR A 265 12.58 -15.87 15.82
CA THR A 265 13.53 -16.94 15.46
C THR A 265 12.89 -18.05 14.61
N GLU A 266 11.57 -18.04 14.45
CA GLU A 266 10.86 -19.14 13.79
C GLU A 266 10.37 -18.80 12.37
N LEU A 267 10.48 -19.78 11.48
CA LEU A 267 9.79 -19.87 10.19
C LEU A 267 8.92 -21.12 10.18
N ARG A 268 7.67 -20.97 10.61
CA ARG A 268 6.73 -22.09 10.85
C ARG A 268 6.24 -22.75 9.56
N ARG A 269 5.98 -21.96 8.51
CA ARG A 269 5.41 -22.47 7.27
C ARG A 269 6.48 -23.10 6.37
N ASN A 270 6.24 -24.33 5.93
CA ASN A 270 7.05 -25.01 4.91
C ASN A 270 6.51 -24.69 3.53
N TRP A 271 7.42 -24.48 2.58
CA TRP A 271 7.11 -24.32 1.18
C TRP A 271 7.31 -25.64 0.44
N THR A 272 6.38 -25.92 -0.46
CA THR A 272 6.49 -26.99 -1.45
C THR A 272 6.30 -26.37 -2.83
N PRO A 273 7.06 -26.82 -3.86
CA PRO A 273 6.81 -26.38 -5.24
C PRO A 273 5.35 -26.57 -5.61
N SER A 274 4.71 -25.51 -6.17
CA SER A 274 3.40 -25.68 -6.78
C SER A 274 3.55 -26.35 -8.15
N GLY A 275 2.59 -27.21 -8.50
CA GLY A 275 2.43 -27.71 -9.87
C GLY A 275 1.68 -26.75 -10.78
N ASP A 276 1.13 -25.66 -10.24
CA ASP A 276 0.40 -24.66 -11.02
C ASP A 276 1.33 -24.01 -12.05
N PRO A 277 0.87 -23.81 -13.29
CA PRO A 277 1.61 -23.03 -14.27
C PRO A 277 1.66 -21.58 -13.77
N TYR A 278 2.79 -21.19 -13.20
CA TYR A 278 3.15 -19.79 -13.05
C TYR A 278 3.38 -19.19 -14.46
N PRO A 279 3.08 -17.91 -14.74
CA PRO A 279 3.29 -17.34 -16.07
C PRO A 279 4.70 -17.70 -16.55
N ALA A 280 4.77 -18.43 -17.66
CA ALA A 280 6.03 -18.95 -18.18
C ALA A 280 7.00 -17.81 -18.53
N LYS A 281 6.46 -16.60 -18.77
CA LYS A 281 7.18 -15.34 -18.94
C LYS A 281 6.58 -14.29 -18.02
N PRO A 282 7.37 -13.65 -17.14
CA PRO A 282 6.90 -12.54 -16.34
C PRO A 282 6.41 -11.38 -17.21
N VAL A 283 5.33 -10.74 -16.78
CA VAL A 283 4.79 -9.51 -17.37
C VAL A 283 5.36 -8.33 -16.58
N LEU A 284 6.06 -7.44 -17.28
CA LEU A 284 6.48 -6.16 -16.70
C LEU A 284 5.38 -5.11 -16.89
N PRO A 285 5.23 -4.15 -15.96
CA PRO A 285 4.21 -3.12 -16.10
C PRO A 285 4.46 -2.20 -17.29
N ASP A 286 3.50 -2.05 -18.20
CA ASP A 286 3.64 -1.15 -19.36
C ASP A 286 3.91 0.30 -18.96
N ALA A 287 3.32 0.72 -17.83
CA ALA A 287 3.52 2.02 -17.22
C ALA A 287 5.00 2.33 -16.89
N TRP A 288 5.85 1.30 -16.78
CA TRP A 288 7.26 1.49 -16.47
C TRP A 288 8.06 2.09 -17.63
N SER A 289 7.54 2.04 -18.85
CA SER A 289 8.12 2.70 -20.01
C SER A 289 7.97 4.23 -19.99
N HIS A 290 7.13 4.79 -19.12
CA HIS A 290 6.84 6.21 -19.09
C HIS A 290 8.09 7.04 -18.76
N ALA A 291 8.41 8.05 -19.59
CA ALA A 291 9.63 8.87 -19.49
C ALA A 291 9.88 9.48 -18.09
N ARG A 292 8.84 9.98 -17.41
CA ARG A 292 8.91 10.48 -16.02
C ARG A 292 9.55 9.50 -15.03
N ARG A 293 9.44 8.19 -15.21
CA ARG A 293 10.07 7.21 -14.31
C ARG A 293 11.59 7.17 -14.42
N LYS A 294 12.17 7.72 -15.50
CA LYS A 294 13.62 7.87 -15.63
C LYS A 294 14.18 9.03 -14.79
N ILE A 295 13.30 9.89 -14.26
CA ILE A 295 13.67 11.06 -13.46
C ILE A 295 13.53 10.69 -11.98
N THR A 296 14.66 10.62 -11.29
CA THR A 296 14.68 10.33 -9.85
C THR A 296 14.57 11.63 -9.04
N LYS A 297 13.56 11.69 -8.17
CA LYS A 297 13.34 12.72 -7.15
C LYS A 297 13.54 12.09 -5.78
N SER A 298 14.81 11.87 -5.43
CA SER A 298 15.20 11.19 -4.19
C SER A 298 14.57 11.84 -2.96
N CYS A 299 13.69 11.09 -2.31
CA CYS A 299 13.15 11.43 -1.01
C CYS A 299 13.92 10.61 0.03
N VAL A 300 14.72 11.29 0.84
CA VAL A 300 15.56 10.67 1.89
C VAL A 300 14.91 10.73 3.26
N ARG A 301 13.72 11.32 3.37
CA ARG A 301 13.00 11.52 4.62
C ARG A 301 11.58 10.98 4.53
N ILE A 302 11.11 10.31 5.57
CA ILE A 302 9.69 9.96 5.68
C ILE A 302 8.90 11.27 5.89
N PRO A 303 7.97 11.63 4.99
CA PRO A 303 7.16 12.82 5.16
C PRO A 303 6.30 12.71 6.42
N ALA A 304 6.02 13.85 7.06
CA ALA A 304 5.08 13.89 8.17
C ALA A 304 3.69 13.51 7.64
N VAL A 305 2.98 12.67 8.39
CA VAL A 305 1.65 12.19 8.02
C VAL A 305 0.64 12.82 8.97
N GLU A 306 -0.14 13.76 8.47
CA GLU A 306 -1.31 14.29 9.17
C GLU A 306 -2.45 13.28 9.02
N LYS A 307 -2.94 12.73 10.15
CA LYS A 307 -3.98 11.70 10.12
C LYS A 307 -5.31 12.32 9.72
N ARG A 308 -5.92 11.72 8.69
CA ARG A 308 -7.29 11.98 8.25
C ARG A 308 -8.26 11.11 9.02
N TRP A 309 -9.43 11.70 9.21
CA TRP A 309 -10.55 11.11 9.88
C TRP A 309 -11.67 11.05 8.86
N ALA A 310 -12.36 9.92 8.76
CA ALA A 310 -13.50 9.81 7.86
C ALA A 310 -14.67 10.59 8.48
N VAL A 311 -15.27 11.51 7.74
CA VAL A 311 -16.47 12.21 8.21
C VAL A 311 -17.63 11.23 8.18
N GLU A 312 -18.26 11.00 9.33
CA GLU A 312 -19.51 10.23 9.40
C GLU A 312 -20.70 11.13 9.09
N LYS A 313 -20.73 12.30 9.71
CA LYS A 313 -21.83 13.24 9.59
C LYS A 313 -21.41 14.66 9.94
N ILE A 314 -21.95 15.63 9.22
CA ILE A 314 -21.94 17.03 9.63
C ILE A 314 -23.13 17.24 10.58
N LEU A 315 -22.85 17.55 11.84
CA LEU A 315 -23.86 17.70 12.90
C LEU A 315 -24.53 19.07 12.83
N THR A 316 -23.71 20.12 12.82
CA THR A 316 -24.16 21.52 12.78
C THR A 316 -23.11 22.40 12.13
N HIS A 317 -23.39 23.69 11.98
CA HIS A 317 -22.45 24.69 11.49
C HIS A 317 -22.49 25.95 12.34
N ARG A 318 -21.41 26.73 12.28
CA ARG A 318 -21.31 28.05 12.90
C ARG A 318 -20.56 29.00 11.96
N ILE A 319 -20.73 30.30 12.18
CA ILE A 319 -19.99 31.34 11.47
C ILE A 319 -19.14 32.09 12.49
N ILE A 320 -17.82 32.01 12.37
CA ILE A 320 -16.86 32.74 13.22
C ILE A 320 -16.01 33.65 12.33
N LYS A 321 -16.02 34.96 12.62
CA LYS A 321 -15.25 35.97 11.87
C LYS A 321 -15.48 35.89 10.35
N GLY A 322 -16.73 35.64 9.93
CA GLY A 322 -17.12 35.53 8.53
C GLY A 322 -16.72 34.21 7.85
N ARG A 323 -16.11 33.26 8.55
CA ARG A 323 -15.81 31.91 8.04
C ARG A 323 -16.82 30.91 8.58
N THR A 324 -17.28 29.99 7.73
CA THR A 324 -18.15 28.89 8.15
C THR A 324 -17.31 27.73 8.63
N GLU A 325 -17.65 27.20 9.80
CA GLU A 325 -17.08 25.96 10.34
C GLU A 325 -18.21 24.96 10.55
N PHE A 326 -17.93 23.69 10.27
CA PHE A 326 -18.83 22.57 10.54
C PHE A 326 -18.39 21.82 11.78
N ASN A 327 -19.35 21.46 12.63
CA ASN A 327 -19.11 20.48 13.67
C ASN A 327 -19.28 19.09 13.07
N VAL A 328 -18.17 18.35 13.04
CA VAL A 328 -18.03 17.10 12.33
C VAL A 328 -18.02 15.96 13.34
N HIS A 329 -18.90 14.99 13.12
CA HIS A 329 -18.79 13.69 13.76
C HIS A 329 -17.92 12.78 12.89
N TRP A 330 -16.88 12.21 13.50
CA TRP A 330 -15.91 11.37 12.81
C TRP A 330 -16.25 9.90 12.96
N TYR A 331 -16.15 9.19 11.84
CA TYR A 331 -16.51 7.78 11.73
C TYR A 331 -15.68 6.92 12.69
N GLY A 332 -16.37 6.24 13.60
CA GLY A 332 -15.77 5.34 14.59
C GLY A 332 -15.16 6.03 15.81
N TYR A 333 -15.46 7.31 16.01
CA TYR A 333 -15.03 8.08 17.18
C TYR A 333 -16.24 8.53 18.00
N SER A 334 -16.00 8.90 19.26
CA SER A 334 -17.07 9.32 20.15
C SER A 334 -17.43 10.78 19.90
N SER A 335 -18.59 11.25 20.37
CA SER A 335 -18.95 12.67 20.30
C SER A 335 -17.99 13.61 21.04
N LYS A 336 -17.08 13.08 21.87
CA LYS A 336 -16.00 13.85 22.51
C LYS A 336 -14.89 14.23 21.52
N ASP A 337 -14.79 13.48 20.43
CA ASP A 337 -13.80 13.68 19.38
C ASP A 337 -14.33 14.59 18.25
N ASP A 338 -15.58 15.07 18.37
CA ASP A 338 -16.18 15.97 17.39
C ASP A 338 -15.41 17.29 17.33
N THR A 339 -14.97 17.67 16.14
CA THR A 339 -14.19 18.90 15.93
C THR A 339 -14.95 19.90 15.07
N TRP A 340 -14.52 21.16 15.15
CA TRP A 340 -14.99 22.22 14.28
C TRP A 340 -14.01 22.39 13.14
N GLU A 341 -14.43 22.03 11.93
CA GLU A 341 -13.57 22.06 10.74
C GLU A 341 -13.99 23.19 9.80
N PRO A 342 -13.03 23.92 9.20
CA PRO A 342 -13.33 24.92 8.18
C PRO A 342 -14.08 24.29 7.00
N VAL A 343 -15.11 24.98 6.53
CA VAL A 343 -15.89 24.52 5.38
C VAL A 343 -15.03 24.33 4.14
N GLU A 344 -13.99 25.15 3.94
CA GLU A 344 -13.09 25.05 2.80
C GLU A 344 -12.36 23.72 2.80
N THR A 345 -11.80 23.32 3.95
CA THR A 345 -11.09 22.04 4.12
C THR A 345 -12.02 20.86 3.87
N LEU A 346 -13.22 20.87 4.46
CA LEU A 346 -14.19 19.80 4.28
C LEU A 346 -14.75 19.73 2.86
N PHE A 347 -14.87 20.86 2.19
CA PHE A 347 -15.32 20.92 0.81
C PHE A 347 -14.24 20.40 -0.16
N GLU A 348 -12.95 20.60 0.15
CA GLU A 348 -11.83 20.02 -0.60
C GLU A 348 -11.74 18.49 -0.44
N ASP A 349 -12.05 17.97 0.74
CA ASP A 349 -11.95 16.53 1.01
C ASP A 349 -13.26 15.77 0.73
N THR A 350 -14.42 16.37 1.00
CA THR A 350 -15.74 15.70 0.96
C THR A 350 -16.87 16.61 0.44
N PRO A 351 -16.78 17.11 -0.81
CA PRO A 351 -17.73 18.09 -1.35
C PRO A 351 -19.18 17.60 -1.37
N GLU A 352 -19.40 16.30 -1.57
CA GLU A 352 -20.74 15.69 -1.57
C GLU A 352 -21.44 15.81 -0.20
N MET A 353 -20.72 15.55 0.89
CA MET A 353 -21.29 15.66 2.25
C MET A 353 -21.57 17.10 2.64
N VAL A 354 -20.68 18.02 2.26
CA VAL A 354 -20.92 19.46 2.45
C VAL A 354 -22.16 19.90 1.68
N ASN A 355 -22.26 19.53 0.40
CA ASN A 355 -23.42 19.90 -0.43
C ASN A 355 -24.72 19.25 0.06
N ALA A 356 -24.69 18.00 0.52
CA ALA A 356 -25.84 17.32 1.09
C ALA A 356 -26.33 18.01 2.38
N TYR A 357 -25.42 18.33 3.30
CA TYR A 357 -25.74 19.08 4.52
C TYR A 357 -26.31 20.47 4.18
N TRP A 358 -25.65 21.19 3.27
CA TRP A 358 -26.05 22.57 2.95
C TRP A 358 -27.40 22.63 2.23
N THR A 359 -27.62 21.74 1.26
CA THR A 359 -28.90 21.64 0.54
C THR A 359 -30.04 21.29 1.50
N LYS A 360 -29.80 20.37 2.44
CA LYS A 360 -30.79 20.00 3.46
C LYS A 360 -31.19 21.17 4.37
N ASN A 361 -30.25 22.04 4.75
CA ASN A 361 -30.51 23.14 5.69
C ASN A 361 -30.95 24.45 5.00
N PHE A 362 -30.55 24.67 3.74
CA PHE A 362 -30.72 25.96 3.06
C PHE A 362 -31.36 25.87 1.68
N GLY A 363 -31.75 24.68 1.21
CA GLY A 363 -32.39 24.48 -0.08
C GLY A 363 -31.50 24.71 -1.30
N LYS A 364 -30.18 24.87 -1.12
CA LYS A 364 -29.21 25.13 -2.19
C LYS A 364 -27.84 24.52 -1.90
N CYS A 365 -27.08 24.20 -2.95
CA CYS A 365 -25.70 23.73 -2.82
C CYS A 365 -24.78 24.82 -2.25
N TYR A 366 -23.72 24.42 -1.54
CA TYR A 366 -22.78 25.35 -0.92
C TYR A 366 -22.09 26.26 -1.96
N LEU A 367 -21.82 25.75 -3.16
CA LEU A 367 -21.23 26.49 -4.28
C LEU A 367 -22.04 27.72 -4.74
N SER A 368 -23.36 27.73 -4.50
CA SER A 368 -24.24 28.85 -4.91
C SER A 368 -24.08 30.14 -4.08
N LEU A 369 -23.18 30.14 -3.10
CA LEU A 369 -22.88 31.29 -2.23
C LEU A 369 -21.55 31.99 -2.56
N LYS A 370 -20.73 31.43 -3.45
CA LYS A 370 -19.44 32.00 -3.88
C LYS A 370 -19.47 32.61 -5.30
N ALA A 371 -20.63 32.56 -5.97
CA ALA A 371 -20.94 33.34 -7.17
C ALA A 371 -21.84 34.50 -6.76
#